data_AF-A0A919VLP2-F1
#
_entry.id   AF-A0A919VLP2-F1
#
_cell.length_a   1.000
_cell.length_b   1.000
_cell.length_c   1.000
_cell.angle_alpha   90.00
_cell.angle_beta   90.00
_cell.angle_gamma   90.00
#
_symmetry.space_group_name_H-M   'P 1'
#
loop_
_entity.id
_entity.type
_entity.pdbx_description
1 polymer ?
#
loop_
_entity_poly.entity_id
_entity_poly.type
_entity_poly.pdbx_seq_one_letter_code
_entity_poly.pdbx_strand_id
1 'polypeptide(L)'
;MRGVDQIDFLELHPGAAPAKGVTAWLVDALRAAIADGRLAAGARLPATRALAADLGLSRGVVVEAYQRLTDEGLLSGRTGAGTVVTGLAAQPREPSRPREASAMRLPLPPSAGVDLDLSPGVPDLSAFPRAAWLRAERAVLATATNADLGYGDPRGNPRLRTELAGWLARTRGVQTGADDLIVVNGVAQALALLAQTARSQGVTEVAVEDPGSRGTRDELAHWGLQPVPVPVDGEGLRVDRLAATGLDSVLLTPAHQFPTGVVLSPARRRALLAWPGLIIEDDYDAEHRYDRAPVAALQASAPDRVAYTGSVSKSLAPGMRLGWLIAPRARHADLVTAKHASDLGNPALPQLIFAHLLAGGDYERHLRTVRRRQVRRRDALLHGLREHVPQARVEGVAAGLHLLITLPGPADDTELARRLEQDGVRVHPLSWHRQLDGPPGLVLGYAALPPDRLLEAARRMGRTLGAQRAR
;
A
#
# COMPACT_ATOMS: atom_id res chain seq x y z
N MET A 1 14.28 32.14 62.24
CA MET A 1 14.60 31.75 60.85
C MET A 1 13.30 31.51 60.11
N ARG A 2 12.87 32.50 59.32
CA ARG A 2 11.60 32.52 58.57
C ARG A 2 11.79 31.78 57.24
N GLY A 3 10.70 31.17 56.77
CA GLY A 3 10.66 30.28 55.62
C GLY A 3 11.23 30.91 54.35
N VAL A 4 12.15 30.19 53.72
CA VAL A 4 12.52 30.41 52.32
C VAL A 4 11.31 29.95 51.48
N ASP A 5 10.83 30.83 50.61
CA ASP A 5 9.68 30.63 49.73
C ASP A 5 9.77 29.28 49.00
N GLN A 6 8.87 28.34 49.35
CA GLN A 6 8.83 26.99 48.78
C GLN A 6 8.17 26.94 47.40
N ILE A 7 7.79 28.09 46.82
CA ILE A 7 6.97 28.20 45.59
C ILE A 7 7.70 28.92 44.45
N ASP A 8 8.80 29.62 44.75
CA ASP A 8 9.58 30.35 43.76
C ASP A 8 10.16 29.43 42.66
N PHE A 9 10.26 28.14 42.96
CA PHE A 9 10.82 27.12 42.08
C PHE A 9 9.86 26.59 40.99
N LEU A 10 8.55 26.81 41.12
CA LEU A 10 7.57 26.39 40.11
C LEU A 10 7.34 27.45 39.02
N GLU A 11 7.84 28.69 39.20
CA GLU A 11 7.56 29.85 38.35
C GLU A 11 6.04 30.09 38.13
N LEU A 12 5.20 29.65 39.07
CA LEU A 12 3.75 29.82 39.00
C LEU A 12 3.35 31.07 39.78
N HIS A 13 2.96 32.13 39.07
CA HIS A 13 2.50 33.37 39.67
C HIS A 13 0.96 33.41 39.82
N PRO A 14 0.42 34.04 40.88
CA PRO A 14 -1.03 34.15 41.09
C PRO A 14 -1.81 34.78 39.92
N GLY A 15 -1.15 35.62 39.12
CA GLY A 15 -1.73 36.27 37.94
C GLY A 15 -1.63 35.47 36.63
N ALA A 16 -0.96 34.30 36.62
CA ALA A 16 -0.75 33.50 35.42
C ALA A 16 -1.87 32.46 35.17
N ALA A 17 -2.80 32.30 36.11
CA ALA A 17 -3.91 31.38 35.99
C ALA A 17 -4.94 31.89 34.94
N PRO A 18 -5.35 31.06 33.97
CA PRO A 18 -6.33 31.47 32.97
C PRO A 18 -7.74 31.61 33.57
N ALA A 19 -8.58 32.48 32.98
CA ALA A 19 -9.95 32.71 33.46
C ALA A 19 -10.86 31.46 33.42
N LYS A 20 -10.50 30.44 32.62
CA LYS A 20 -11.13 29.11 32.57
C LYS A 20 -10.05 28.04 32.46
N GLY A 21 -10.29 26.86 33.03
CA GLY A 21 -9.37 25.71 32.90
C GLY A 21 -8.18 25.74 33.86
N VAL A 22 -8.30 26.41 35.01
CA VAL A 22 -7.22 26.56 36.01
C VAL A 22 -6.67 25.21 36.48
N THR A 23 -7.51 24.19 36.68
CA THR A 23 -7.05 22.85 37.06
C THR A 23 -6.12 22.25 36.00
N ALA A 24 -6.47 22.37 34.71
CA ALA A 24 -5.65 21.85 33.62
C ALA A 24 -4.31 22.59 33.52
N TRP A 25 -4.33 23.91 33.63
CA TRP A 25 -3.11 24.73 33.68
C TRP A 25 -2.18 24.31 34.82
N LEU A 26 -2.71 24.10 36.03
CA LEU A 26 -1.90 23.69 37.18
C LEU A 26 -1.34 22.28 37.00
N VAL A 27 -2.13 21.36 36.43
CA VAL A 27 -1.67 20.00 36.08
C VAL A 27 -0.52 20.07 35.07
N ASP A 28 -0.67 20.83 33.99
CA ASP A 28 0.34 20.92 32.93
C ASP A 28 1.63 21.57 33.44
N ALA A 29 1.52 22.60 34.29
CA ALA A 29 2.66 23.24 34.91
C ALA A 29 3.45 22.30 35.83
N LEU A 30 2.75 21.58 36.71
CA LEU A 30 3.37 20.60 37.60
C LEU A 30 3.93 19.42 36.81
N ARG A 31 3.24 18.96 35.76
CA ARG A 31 3.73 17.90 34.86
C ARG A 31 5.01 18.32 34.15
N ALA A 32 5.05 19.54 33.61
CA ALA A 32 6.23 20.08 32.96
C ALA A 32 7.41 20.17 33.95
N ALA A 33 7.16 20.68 35.15
CA ALA A 33 8.18 20.76 36.20
C ALA A 33 8.72 19.38 36.64
N ILE A 34 7.88 18.34 36.65
CA ILE A 34 8.35 16.97 36.93
C ILE A 34 9.16 16.44 35.73
N ALA A 35 8.70 16.68 34.51
CA ALA A 35 9.33 16.16 33.29
C ALA A 35 10.71 16.79 32.99
N ASP A 36 10.86 18.10 33.20
CA ASP A 36 12.11 18.84 33.01
C ASP A 36 13.07 18.73 34.21
N GLY A 37 12.66 18.02 35.27
CA GLY A 37 13.48 17.72 36.43
C GLY A 37 13.56 18.83 37.46
N ARG A 38 12.79 19.92 37.30
CA ARG A 38 12.62 20.89 38.39
C ARG A 38 12.07 20.16 39.62
N LEU A 39 10.87 19.61 39.55
CA LEU A 39 10.31 18.78 40.60
C LEU A 39 10.91 17.36 40.55
N ALA A 40 12.04 17.17 41.22
CA ALA A 40 12.71 15.88 41.29
C ALA A 40 11.88 14.80 42.00
N ALA A 41 12.09 13.53 41.60
CA ALA A 41 11.52 12.38 42.29
C ALA A 41 11.88 12.40 43.79
N GLY A 42 10.89 12.16 44.65
CA GLY A 42 11.02 12.25 46.11
C GLY A 42 10.77 13.65 46.69
N ALA A 43 10.65 14.69 45.86
CA ALA A 43 10.30 16.04 46.33
C ALA A 43 8.88 16.05 46.92
N ARG A 44 8.72 16.72 48.06
CA ARG A 44 7.41 16.93 48.68
C ARG A 44 6.76 18.17 48.11
N LEU A 45 5.54 18.03 47.60
CA LEU A 45 4.73 19.15 47.21
C LEU A 45 4.09 19.84 48.43
N PRO A 46 3.81 21.14 48.36
CA PRO A 46 3.11 21.85 49.43
C PRO A 46 1.73 21.24 49.71
N ALA A 47 1.24 21.42 50.94
CA ALA A 47 -0.12 21.01 51.27
C ALA A 47 -1.13 21.76 50.39
N THR A 48 -2.22 21.10 49.98
CA THR A 48 -3.21 21.67 49.05
C THR A 48 -3.79 23.02 49.48
N ARG A 49 -3.82 23.30 50.81
CA ARG A 49 -4.28 24.59 51.36
C ARG A 49 -3.23 25.70 51.22
N ALA A 50 -1.94 25.37 51.37
CA ALA A 50 -0.85 26.32 51.22
C ALA A 50 -0.74 26.72 49.75
N LEU A 51 -0.59 25.73 48.84
CA LEU A 51 -0.48 26.01 47.41
C LEU A 51 -1.71 26.76 46.85
N ALA A 52 -2.91 26.48 47.38
CA ALA A 52 -4.11 27.22 47.00
C ALA A 52 -4.05 28.69 47.44
N ALA A 53 -3.61 28.97 48.67
CA ALA A 53 -3.46 30.33 49.17
C ALA A 53 -2.39 31.10 48.39
N ASP A 54 -1.26 30.45 48.15
CA ASP A 54 -0.09 31.07 47.51
C ASP A 54 -0.32 31.37 46.03
N LEU A 55 -1.11 30.54 45.32
CA LEU A 55 -1.50 30.79 43.93
C LEU A 55 -2.81 31.58 43.79
N GLY A 56 -3.47 31.96 44.88
CA GLY A 56 -4.78 32.61 44.85
C GLY A 56 -5.90 31.74 44.26
N LEU A 57 -5.76 30.41 44.34
CA LEU A 57 -6.69 29.43 43.76
C LEU A 57 -7.63 28.86 44.81
N SER A 58 -8.76 28.30 44.36
CA SER A 58 -9.60 27.50 45.25
C SER A 58 -8.88 26.21 45.64
N ARG A 59 -9.05 25.78 46.90
CA ARG A 59 -8.49 24.49 47.37
C ARG A 59 -8.94 23.32 46.50
N GLY A 60 -10.16 23.35 45.96
CA GLY A 60 -10.71 22.30 45.10
C GLY A 60 -9.88 22.09 43.83
N VAL A 61 -9.41 23.18 43.21
CA VAL A 61 -8.56 23.15 42.01
C VAL A 61 -7.22 22.45 42.27
N VAL A 62 -6.59 22.75 43.41
CA VAL A 62 -5.30 22.14 43.78
C VAL A 62 -5.47 20.66 44.15
N VAL A 63 -6.53 20.32 44.88
CA VAL A 63 -6.86 18.92 45.21
C VAL A 63 -7.09 18.12 43.93
N GLU A 64 -7.87 18.66 43.00
CA GLU A 64 -8.15 18.00 41.72
C GLU A 64 -6.89 17.86 40.86
N ALA A 65 -6.02 18.87 40.82
CA ALA A 65 -4.75 18.81 40.08
C ALA A 65 -3.82 17.73 40.66
N TYR A 66 -3.69 17.66 41.99
CA TYR A 66 -2.88 16.63 42.64
C TYR A 66 -3.46 15.24 42.45
N GLN A 67 -4.79 15.10 42.47
CA GLN A 67 -5.45 13.82 42.20
C GLN A 67 -5.16 13.36 40.77
N ARG A 68 -5.33 14.24 39.77
CA ARG A 68 -5.02 13.90 38.36
C ARG A 68 -3.57 13.45 38.18
N LEU A 69 -2.62 14.16 38.78
CA LEU A 69 -1.20 13.78 38.71
C LEU A 69 -0.88 12.52 39.53
N THR A 70 -1.67 12.20 40.55
CA THR A 70 -1.58 10.93 41.29
C THR A 70 -2.14 9.77 40.46
N ASP A 71 -3.26 9.98 39.78
CA ASP A 71 -3.86 9.00 38.86
C ASP A 71 -2.93 8.73 37.67
N GLU A 72 -2.16 9.73 37.22
CA GLU A 72 -1.08 9.61 36.24
C GLU A 72 0.20 8.94 36.78
N GLY A 73 0.27 8.64 38.08
CA GLY A 73 1.43 8.04 38.75
C GLY A 73 2.64 8.99 38.90
N LEU A 74 2.46 10.29 38.63
CA LEU A 74 3.50 11.31 38.77
C LEU A 74 3.65 11.79 40.22
N LEU A 75 2.60 11.64 41.01
CA LEU A 75 2.59 11.90 42.45
C LEU A 75 2.12 10.67 43.23
N SER A 76 2.49 10.61 44.50
CA SER A 76 1.95 9.69 45.49
C SER A 76 1.64 10.45 46.78
N GLY A 77 0.41 10.34 47.27
CA GLY A 77 -0.01 10.91 48.54
C GLY A 77 -0.58 9.86 49.49
N ARG A 78 -0.31 9.99 50.79
CA ARG A 78 -1.08 9.31 51.86
C ARG A 78 -1.69 10.36 52.78
N THR A 79 -2.94 10.13 53.21
CA THR A 79 -3.64 11.03 54.14
C THR A 79 -2.77 11.27 55.39
N GLY A 80 -2.37 12.52 55.62
CA GLY A 80 -1.52 12.93 56.76
C GLY A 80 0.00 12.88 56.54
N ALA A 81 0.50 12.32 55.44
CA ALA A 81 1.95 12.19 55.16
C ALA A 81 2.50 13.16 54.08
N GLY A 82 1.61 13.93 53.43
CA GLY A 82 1.94 14.83 52.33
C GLY A 82 1.93 14.15 50.95
N THR A 83 2.08 14.96 49.90
CA THR A 83 2.14 14.50 48.50
C THR A 83 3.58 14.56 48.02
N VAL A 84 4.06 13.47 47.42
CA VAL A 84 5.46 13.30 46.99
C VAL A 84 5.51 13.04 45.49
N VAL A 85 6.47 13.60 44.78
CA VAL A 85 6.71 13.33 43.35
C VAL A 85 7.28 11.92 43.18
N THR A 86 6.64 11.10 42.36
CA THR A 86 7.08 9.73 42.03
C THR A 86 7.57 9.58 40.59
N GLY A 87 7.27 10.55 39.72
CA GLY A 87 7.75 10.57 38.34
C GLY A 87 9.28 10.67 38.26
N LEU A 88 9.91 9.82 37.43
CA LEU A 88 11.34 9.92 37.12
C LEU A 88 11.59 11.14 36.22
N ALA A 89 12.50 12.02 36.60
CA ALA A 89 12.99 13.08 35.71
C ALA A 89 13.55 12.44 34.43
N ALA A 90 13.25 13.02 33.27
CA ALA A 90 13.87 12.57 32.03
C ALA A 90 15.39 12.74 32.16
N GLN A 91 16.15 11.65 32.09
CA GLN A 91 17.60 11.79 31.90
C GLN A 91 17.81 12.59 30.59
N PRO A 92 18.80 13.50 30.54
CA PRO A 92 19.16 14.15 29.29
C PRO A 92 19.45 13.07 28.25
N ARG A 93 18.52 12.84 27.34
CA ARG A 93 18.76 11.97 26.21
C ARG A 93 19.76 12.71 25.35
N GLU A 94 20.98 12.18 25.25
CA GLU A 94 21.86 12.56 24.16
C GLU A 94 21.03 12.52 22.87
N PRO A 95 21.11 13.54 22.00
CA PRO A 95 20.37 13.55 20.76
C PRO A 95 20.74 12.30 19.98
N SER A 96 19.85 11.31 20.01
CA SER A 96 20.04 10.06 19.28
C SER A 96 20.14 10.44 17.81
N ARG A 97 21.29 10.15 17.20
CA ARG A 97 21.43 10.28 15.74
C ARG A 97 20.19 9.64 15.11
N PRO A 98 19.49 10.33 14.19
CA PRO A 98 18.38 9.70 13.49
C PRO A 98 18.90 8.38 12.94
N ARG A 99 18.36 7.24 13.39
CA ARG A 99 18.52 6.01 12.61
C ARG A 99 17.92 6.38 11.28
N GLU A 100 18.73 6.39 10.24
CA GLU A 100 18.24 6.38 8.87
C GLU A 100 17.32 5.17 8.79
N ALA A 101 16.02 5.40 9.00
CA ALA A 101 15.02 4.41 8.71
C ALA A 101 15.28 4.07 7.25
N SER A 102 15.55 2.80 6.96
CA SER A 102 15.58 2.28 5.60
C SER A 102 14.28 2.72 4.97
N ALA A 103 14.35 3.82 4.22
CA ALA A 103 13.18 4.54 3.80
C ALA A 103 12.57 3.68 2.70
N MET A 104 11.61 2.83 3.06
CA MET A 104 10.45 2.67 2.19
C MET A 104 10.07 4.09 1.82
N ARG A 105 10.38 4.48 0.57
CA ARG A 105 10.09 5.82 0.08
C ARG A 105 8.57 5.92 0.11
N LEU A 106 8.04 6.46 1.22
CA LEU A 106 6.66 6.90 1.30
C LEU A 106 6.39 7.69 0.01
N PRO A 107 5.23 7.52 -0.64
CA PRO A 107 4.93 8.25 -1.87
C PRO A 107 5.27 9.72 -1.64
N LEU A 108 6.27 10.22 -2.36
CA LEU A 108 6.68 11.61 -2.22
C LEU A 108 5.42 12.46 -2.50
N PRO A 109 5.16 13.53 -1.72
CA PRO A 109 4.10 14.46 -2.07
C PRO A 109 4.30 14.88 -3.54
N PRO A 110 3.20 15.11 -4.30
CA PRO A 110 3.32 15.48 -5.71
C PRO A 110 4.32 16.64 -5.83
N SER A 111 5.42 16.42 -6.56
CA SER A 111 6.38 17.50 -6.78
C SER A 111 5.64 18.69 -7.39
N ALA A 112 5.84 19.87 -6.82
CA ALA A 112 5.32 21.10 -7.40
C ALA A 112 5.84 21.21 -8.84
N GLY A 113 4.93 21.24 -9.83
CA GLY A 113 5.28 21.36 -11.25
C GLY A 113 4.84 20.21 -12.16
N VAL A 114 4.37 19.07 -11.63
CA VAL A 114 3.81 18.00 -12.49
C VAL A 114 2.37 18.31 -12.88
N ASP A 115 2.15 18.53 -14.18
CA ASP A 115 0.84 18.83 -14.78
C ASP A 115 0.19 17.57 -15.40
N LEU A 116 1.01 16.64 -15.88
CA LEU A 116 0.59 15.43 -16.58
C LEU A 116 1.33 14.22 -15.97
N ASP A 117 0.64 13.50 -15.08
CA ASP A 117 1.21 12.32 -14.43
C ASP A 117 0.82 11.03 -15.17
N LEU A 118 1.79 10.44 -15.88
CA LEU A 118 1.69 9.15 -16.55
C LEU A 118 2.41 8.05 -15.75
N SER A 119 2.52 8.18 -14.43
CA SER A 119 3.05 7.10 -13.59
C SER A 119 2.17 5.85 -13.73
N PRO A 120 2.76 4.66 -13.97
CA PRO A 120 1.99 3.43 -14.06
C PRO A 120 1.36 3.08 -12.70
N GLY A 121 0.24 2.36 -12.77
CA GLY A 121 -0.39 1.77 -11.59
C GLY A 121 -1.52 2.60 -10.95
N VAL A 122 -1.79 3.81 -11.40
CA VAL A 122 -2.98 4.57 -10.99
C VAL A 122 -4.13 4.31 -11.98
N PRO A 123 -5.28 3.76 -11.55
CA PRO A 123 -6.43 3.54 -12.45
C PRO A 123 -7.27 4.81 -12.65
N ASP A 124 -8.32 4.72 -13.47
CA ASP A 124 -9.31 5.78 -13.61
C ASP A 124 -10.23 5.88 -12.38
N LEU A 125 -9.80 6.62 -11.35
CA LEU A 125 -10.59 6.83 -10.13
C LEU A 125 -11.89 7.61 -10.37
N SER A 126 -11.99 8.36 -11.48
CA SER A 126 -13.24 9.04 -11.84
C SER A 126 -14.33 8.04 -12.24
N ALA A 127 -13.96 6.85 -12.72
CA ALA A 127 -14.90 5.81 -13.12
C ALA A 127 -15.51 5.03 -11.95
N PHE A 128 -15.04 5.21 -10.71
CA PHE A 128 -15.56 4.48 -9.55
C PHE A 128 -17.11 4.53 -9.51
N PRO A 129 -17.80 3.38 -9.36
CA PRO A 129 -19.24 3.28 -9.57
C PRO A 129 -20.03 3.78 -8.34
N ARG A 130 -19.87 5.06 -7.99
CA ARG A 130 -20.41 5.69 -6.76
C ARG A 130 -21.89 5.39 -6.52
N ALA A 131 -22.72 5.51 -7.56
CA ALA A 131 -24.15 5.26 -7.44
C ALA A 131 -24.48 3.79 -7.16
N ALA A 132 -23.79 2.84 -7.81
CA ALA A 132 -23.99 1.42 -7.53
C ALA A 132 -23.46 1.04 -6.15
N TRP A 133 -22.30 1.59 -5.77
CA TRP A 133 -21.72 1.43 -4.45
C TRP A 133 -22.65 1.90 -3.33
N LEU A 134 -23.19 3.13 -3.42
CA LEU A 134 -24.12 3.67 -2.44
C LEU A 134 -25.41 2.84 -2.31
N ARG A 135 -25.92 2.28 -3.42
CA ARG A 135 -27.09 1.39 -3.37
C ARG A 135 -26.75 0.08 -2.66
N ALA A 136 -25.63 -0.54 -3.00
CA ALA A 136 -25.17 -1.77 -2.38
C ALA A 136 -24.89 -1.59 -0.88
N GLU A 137 -24.27 -0.48 -0.50
CA GLU A 137 -24.01 -0.12 0.90
C GLU A 137 -25.30 0.01 1.71
N ARG A 138 -26.31 0.71 1.19
CA ARG A 138 -27.64 0.79 1.84
C ARG A 138 -28.30 -0.58 1.98
N ALA A 139 -28.23 -1.42 0.95
CA ALA A 139 -28.82 -2.75 0.97
C ALA A 139 -28.12 -3.68 1.99
N VAL A 140 -26.79 -3.60 2.07
CA VAL A 140 -26.00 -4.35 3.05
C VAL A 140 -26.31 -3.89 4.47
N LEU A 141 -26.29 -2.59 4.74
CA LEU A 141 -26.57 -2.07 6.08
C LEU A 141 -28.00 -2.35 6.56
N ALA A 142 -28.97 -2.45 5.65
CA ALA A 142 -30.33 -2.83 5.99
C ALA A 142 -30.50 -4.30 6.41
N THR A 143 -29.54 -5.17 6.08
CA THR A 143 -29.64 -6.63 6.26
C THR A 143 -28.48 -7.26 7.02
N ALA A 144 -27.42 -6.50 7.30
CA ALA A 144 -26.26 -6.96 8.06
C ALA A 144 -26.68 -7.32 9.48
N THR A 145 -26.26 -8.50 9.93
CA THR A 145 -26.50 -8.96 11.29
C THR A 145 -25.41 -8.45 12.24
N ASN A 146 -25.64 -8.51 13.55
CA ASN A 146 -24.58 -8.21 14.53
C ASN A 146 -23.34 -9.10 14.36
N ALA A 147 -23.53 -10.36 13.92
CA ALA A 147 -22.43 -11.28 13.62
C ALA A 147 -21.62 -10.83 12.41
N ASP A 148 -22.27 -10.26 11.38
CA ASP A 148 -21.58 -9.68 10.21
C ASP A 148 -20.68 -8.48 10.58
N LEU A 149 -20.97 -7.81 11.70
CA LEU A 149 -20.22 -6.65 12.19
C LEU A 149 -19.16 -7.01 13.24
N GLY A 150 -19.11 -8.26 13.70
CA GLY A 150 -18.12 -8.76 14.65
C GLY A 150 -16.81 -9.22 13.99
N TYR A 151 -15.92 -9.80 14.80
CA TYR A 151 -14.77 -10.53 14.27
C TYR A 151 -15.24 -11.82 13.58
N GLY A 152 -14.94 -11.94 12.29
CA GLY A 152 -15.35 -13.05 11.46
C GLY A 152 -14.24 -14.06 11.19
N ASP A 153 -14.47 -14.88 10.17
CA ASP A 153 -13.46 -15.80 9.63
C ASP A 153 -12.24 -15.01 9.10
N PRO A 154 -11.00 -15.32 9.54
CA PRO A 154 -9.80 -14.60 9.08
C PRO A 154 -9.56 -14.71 7.57
N ARG A 155 -10.12 -15.74 6.92
CA ARG A 155 -10.13 -15.90 5.44
C ARG A 155 -10.99 -14.87 4.73
N GLY A 156 -11.84 -14.13 5.45
CA GLY A 156 -12.79 -13.19 4.89
C GLY A 156 -14.23 -13.69 4.88
N ASN A 157 -15.16 -12.78 4.61
CA ASN A 157 -16.59 -13.01 4.72
C ASN A 157 -17.05 -14.14 3.76
N PRO A 158 -17.76 -15.17 4.25
CA PRO A 158 -18.19 -16.31 3.43
C PRO A 158 -19.02 -15.94 2.19
N ARG A 159 -19.85 -14.89 2.29
CA ARG A 159 -20.66 -14.42 1.14
C ARG A 159 -19.75 -13.90 0.03
N LEU A 160 -18.73 -13.10 0.39
CA LEU A 160 -17.75 -12.63 -0.59
C LEU A 160 -16.97 -13.80 -1.19
N ARG A 161 -16.43 -14.70 -0.36
CA ARG A 161 -15.64 -15.84 -0.85
C ARG A 161 -16.45 -16.69 -1.86
N THR A 162 -17.74 -16.90 -1.61
CA THR A 162 -18.64 -17.63 -2.51
C THR A 162 -18.84 -16.91 -3.84
N GLU A 163 -19.23 -15.64 -3.81
CA GLU A 163 -19.44 -14.84 -5.04
C GLU A 163 -18.14 -14.69 -5.86
N LEU A 164 -17.01 -14.51 -5.16
CA LEU A 164 -15.71 -14.36 -5.76
C LEU A 164 -15.23 -15.66 -6.44
N ALA A 165 -15.40 -16.81 -5.80
CA ALA A 165 -15.08 -18.11 -6.40
C ALA A 165 -15.85 -18.31 -7.71
N GLY A 166 -17.16 -18.04 -7.70
CA GLY A 166 -18.00 -18.13 -8.89
C GLY A 166 -17.57 -17.15 -9.99
N TRP A 167 -17.24 -15.92 -9.63
CA TRP A 167 -16.77 -14.91 -10.58
C TRP A 167 -15.39 -15.26 -11.20
N LEU A 168 -14.44 -15.71 -10.39
CA LEU A 168 -13.11 -16.13 -10.86
C LEU A 168 -13.18 -17.37 -11.76
N ALA A 169 -14.03 -18.33 -11.44
CA ALA A 169 -14.26 -19.50 -12.30
C ALA A 169 -14.74 -19.07 -13.70
N ARG A 170 -15.70 -18.14 -13.77
CA ARG A 170 -16.24 -17.65 -15.06
C ARG A 170 -15.25 -16.78 -15.84
N THR A 171 -14.48 -15.94 -15.16
CA THR A 171 -13.65 -14.91 -15.83
C THR A 171 -12.21 -15.33 -16.06
N ARG A 172 -11.67 -16.22 -15.23
CA ARG A 172 -10.26 -16.64 -15.24
C ARG A 172 -10.06 -18.15 -15.39
N GLY A 173 -11.14 -18.93 -15.33
CA GLY A 173 -11.07 -20.39 -15.39
C GLY A 173 -10.53 -21.03 -14.12
N VAL A 174 -10.40 -20.26 -13.03
CA VAL A 174 -9.91 -20.71 -11.73
C VAL A 174 -10.80 -21.82 -11.19
N GLN A 175 -10.18 -22.90 -10.71
CA GLN A 175 -10.88 -24.05 -10.14
C GLN A 175 -10.65 -24.06 -8.63
N THR A 176 -11.48 -23.31 -7.90
CA THR A 176 -11.34 -23.16 -6.44
C THR A 176 -12.70 -23.07 -5.77
N GLY A 177 -12.82 -23.58 -4.54
CA GLY A 177 -13.97 -23.36 -3.68
C GLY A 177 -13.84 -22.08 -2.86
N ALA A 178 -14.93 -21.68 -2.21
CA ALA A 178 -14.91 -20.55 -1.28
C ALA A 178 -13.91 -20.76 -0.13
N ASP A 179 -13.67 -22.00 0.28
CA ASP A 179 -12.81 -22.34 1.42
C ASP A 179 -11.31 -22.24 1.17
N ASP A 180 -10.89 -22.19 -0.09
CA ASP A 180 -9.49 -22.04 -0.51
C ASP A 180 -9.09 -20.55 -0.67
N LEU A 181 -10.08 -19.65 -0.66
CA LEU A 181 -9.88 -18.22 -0.84
C LEU A 181 -9.57 -17.53 0.48
N ILE A 182 -8.51 -16.74 0.48
CA ILE A 182 -8.16 -15.80 1.55
C ILE A 182 -8.34 -14.39 1.00
N VAL A 183 -9.32 -13.66 1.52
CA VAL A 183 -9.48 -12.22 1.26
C VAL A 183 -8.31 -11.49 1.92
N VAL A 184 -7.74 -10.53 1.19
CA VAL A 184 -6.58 -9.74 1.65
C VAL A 184 -6.79 -8.25 1.34
N ASN A 185 -6.00 -7.40 1.99
CA ASN A 185 -5.98 -5.96 1.83
C ASN A 185 -5.22 -5.54 0.56
N GLY A 186 -5.59 -6.13 -0.59
CA GLY A 186 -4.86 -6.04 -1.86
C GLY A 186 -3.67 -7.00 -1.95
N VAL A 187 -3.09 -7.11 -3.16
CA VAL A 187 -1.98 -8.05 -3.47
C VAL A 187 -0.77 -7.86 -2.56
N ALA A 188 -0.48 -6.62 -2.14
CA ALA A 188 0.57 -6.32 -1.17
C ALA A 188 0.49 -7.21 0.09
N GLN A 189 -0.70 -7.34 0.70
CA GLN A 189 -0.85 -8.22 1.86
C GLN A 189 -0.68 -9.70 1.48
N ALA A 190 -1.13 -10.14 0.31
CA ALA A 190 -0.87 -11.52 -0.13
C ALA A 190 0.64 -11.80 -0.24
N LEU A 191 1.40 -10.87 -0.81
CA LEU A 191 2.86 -10.98 -0.91
C LEU A 191 3.52 -10.95 0.47
N ALA A 192 3.06 -10.08 1.37
CA ALA A 192 3.54 -10.05 2.75
C ALA A 192 3.32 -11.39 3.46
N LEU A 193 2.14 -11.99 3.35
CA LEU A 193 1.80 -13.28 3.97
C LEU A 193 2.63 -14.42 3.38
N LEU A 194 2.76 -14.46 2.05
CA LEU A 194 3.60 -15.43 1.35
C LEU A 194 5.07 -15.29 1.79
N ALA A 195 5.58 -14.06 1.88
CA ALA A 195 6.95 -13.78 2.30
C ALA A 195 7.19 -14.17 3.76
N GLN A 196 6.35 -13.74 4.69
CA GLN A 196 6.48 -14.06 6.12
C GLN A 196 6.40 -15.58 6.37
N THR A 197 5.49 -16.26 5.69
CA THR A 197 5.35 -17.73 5.80
C THR A 197 6.55 -18.46 5.19
N ALA A 198 7.09 -17.98 4.07
CA ALA A 198 8.30 -18.54 3.48
C ALA A 198 9.53 -18.31 4.39
N ARG A 199 9.65 -17.12 4.97
CA ARG A 199 10.71 -16.77 5.94
C ARG A 199 10.70 -17.65 7.17
N SER A 200 9.52 -17.95 7.74
CA SER A 200 9.41 -18.84 8.90
C SER A 200 9.84 -20.27 8.58
N GLN A 201 9.83 -20.65 7.30
CA GLN A 201 10.33 -21.92 6.76
C GLN A 201 11.81 -21.84 6.34
N GLY A 202 12.51 -20.74 6.61
CA GLY A 202 13.93 -20.56 6.29
C GLY A 202 14.23 -20.13 4.85
N VAL A 203 13.22 -19.88 4.01
CA VAL A 203 13.41 -19.38 2.65
C VAL A 203 13.88 -17.92 2.72
N THR A 204 14.92 -17.57 1.96
CA THR A 204 15.48 -16.21 1.96
C THR A 204 15.43 -15.52 0.60
N GLU A 205 15.09 -16.24 -0.46
CA GLU A 205 15.18 -15.78 -1.85
C GLU A 205 13.93 -16.20 -2.63
N VAL A 206 13.56 -15.40 -3.63
CA VAL A 206 12.43 -15.67 -4.53
C VAL A 206 12.78 -15.18 -5.93
N ALA A 207 12.52 -15.99 -6.96
CA ALA A 207 12.73 -15.56 -8.33
C ALA A 207 11.64 -14.54 -8.73
N VAL A 208 12.02 -13.49 -9.45
CA VAL A 208 11.09 -12.47 -9.97
C VAL A 208 11.40 -12.14 -11.41
N GLU A 209 10.40 -11.75 -12.19
CA GLU A 209 10.59 -11.23 -13.55
C GLU A 209 11.52 -10.00 -13.57
N ASP A 210 12.40 -9.95 -14.58
CA ASP A 210 13.25 -8.80 -14.87
C ASP A 210 13.21 -8.43 -16.37
N PRO A 211 12.77 -7.21 -16.76
CA PRO A 211 12.22 -6.16 -15.88
C PRO A 211 10.93 -6.60 -15.18
N GLY A 212 10.64 -6.01 -14.02
CA GLY A 212 9.48 -6.31 -13.18
C GLY A 212 9.01 -5.13 -12.33
N SER A 213 7.96 -5.36 -11.53
CA SER A 213 7.44 -4.34 -10.61
C SER A 213 8.47 -4.02 -9.52
N ARG A 214 8.98 -2.79 -9.52
CA ARG A 214 9.90 -2.30 -8.48
C ARG A 214 9.25 -2.35 -7.10
N GLY A 215 7.99 -1.91 -7.00
CA GLY A 215 7.26 -1.92 -5.73
C GLY A 215 7.12 -3.33 -5.14
N THR A 216 6.89 -4.32 -6.01
CA THR A 216 6.84 -5.74 -5.62
C THR A 216 8.20 -6.24 -5.12
N ARG A 217 9.29 -5.87 -5.80
CA ARG A 217 10.65 -6.22 -5.36
C ARG A 217 10.99 -5.59 -4.00
N ASP A 218 10.72 -4.30 -3.86
CA ASP A 218 10.96 -3.54 -2.63
C ASP A 218 10.14 -4.13 -1.46
N GLU A 219 8.89 -4.53 -1.71
CA GLU A 219 8.02 -5.18 -0.72
C GLU A 219 8.53 -6.57 -0.31
N LEU A 220 8.92 -7.42 -1.26
CA LEU A 220 9.50 -8.74 -0.96
C LEU A 220 10.78 -8.61 -0.12
N ALA A 221 11.67 -7.69 -0.52
CA ALA A 221 12.91 -7.41 0.20
C ALA A 221 12.65 -6.89 1.61
N HIS A 222 11.64 -6.03 1.80
CA HIS A 222 11.22 -5.54 3.11
C HIS A 222 10.81 -6.69 4.04
N TRP A 223 10.09 -7.68 3.52
CA TRP A 223 9.72 -8.89 4.27
C TRP A 223 10.82 -9.95 4.32
N GLY A 224 12.05 -9.62 3.90
CA GLY A 224 13.23 -10.46 4.04
C GLY A 224 13.42 -11.50 2.94
N LEU A 225 12.63 -11.47 1.85
CA LEU A 225 12.85 -12.29 0.67
C LEU A 225 13.62 -11.49 -0.38
N GLN A 226 14.85 -11.87 -0.66
CA GLN A 226 15.67 -11.22 -1.68
C GLN A 226 15.16 -11.58 -3.09
N PRO A 227 14.76 -10.60 -3.93
CA PRO A 227 14.26 -10.86 -5.27
C PRO A 227 15.41 -11.18 -6.23
N VAL A 228 15.47 -12.42 -6.72
CA VAL A 228 16.47 -12.87 -7.71
C VAL A 228 15.92 -12.67 -9.12
N PRO A 229 16.56 -11.84 -9.98
CA PRO A 229 16.01 -11.52 -11.30
C PRO A 229 16.08 -12.70 -12.28
N VAL A 230 14.98 -12.93 -12.99
CA VAL A 230 14.89 -13.86 -14.13
C VAL A 230 14.49 -13.07 -15.37
N PRO A 231 15.29 -13.10 -16.45
CA PRO A 231 15.03 -12.30 -17.62
C PRO A 231 13.70 -12.64 -18.29
N VAL A 232 13.07 -11.62 -18.87
CA VAL A 232 11.86 -11.72 -19.70
C VAL A 232 12.22 -11.44 -21.15
N ASP A 233 11.73 -12.27 -22.08
CA ASP A 233 11.85 -12.03 -23.53
C ASP A 233 10.47 -11.89 -24.19
N GLY A 234 10.43 -11.89 -25.53
CA GLY A 234 9.19 -11.78 -26.32
C GLY A 234 8.18 -12.91 -26.11
N GLU A 235 8.52 -13.94 -25.31
CA GLU A 235 7.62 -15.01 -24.92
C GLU A 235 7.27 -15.01 -23.42
N GLY A 236 7.74 -14.01 -22.66
CA GLY A 236 7.59 -13.92 -21.20
C GLY A 236 8.84 -14.39 -20.44
N LEU A 237 8.66 -14.74 -19.16
CA LEU A 237 9.73 -15.19 -18.26
C LEU A 237 10.52 -16.37 -18.82
N ARG A 238 11.86 -16.29 -18.79
CA ARG A 238 12.78 -17.35 -19.22
C ARG A 238 12.81 -18.53 -18.25
N VAL A 239 11.96 -19.54 -18.46
CA VAL A 239 11.90 -20.74 -17.59
C VAL A 239 13.24 -21.51 -17.53
N ASP A 240 14.02 -21.53 -18.61
CA ASP A 240 15.38 -22.10 -18.62
C ASP A 240 16.32 -21.37 -17.65
N ARG A 241 16.19 -20.04 -17.57
CA ARG A 241 16.97 -19.21 -16.64
C ARG A 241 16.42 -19.28 -15.23
N LEU A 242 15.11 -19.43 -15.04
CA LEU A 242 14.50 -19.73 -13.75
C LEU A 242 15.05 -21.05 -13.18
N ALA A 243 15.06 -22.13 -13.98
CA ALA A 243 15.59 -23.40 -13.51
C ALA A 243 17.07 -23.31 -13.10
N ALA A 244 17.85 -22.48 -13.80
CA ALA A 244 19.26 -22.26 -13.49
C ALA A 244 19.51 -21.47 -12.19
N THR A 245 18.51 -20.79 -11.61
CA THR A 245 18.68 -20.12 -10.30
C THR A 245 18.73 -21.10 -9.14
N GLY A 246 18.19 -22.33 -9.32
CA GLY A 246 18.07 -23.32 -8.25
C GLY A 246 17.03 -22.97 -7.18
N LEU A 247 16.23 -21.91 -7.38
CA LEU A 247 15.18 -21.51 -6.45
C LEU A 247 13.91 -22.34 -6.63
N ASP A 248 13.11 -22.44 -5.56
CA ASP A 248 11.86 -23.20 -5.54
C ASP A 248 10.61 -22.33 -5.59
N SER A 249 10.75 -21.03 -5.83
CA SER A 249 9.62 -20.11 -5.96
C SER A 249 9.86 -18.99 -6.98
N VAL A 250 8.82 -18.61 -7.70
CA VAL A 250 8.84 -17.52 -8.69
C VAL A 250 7.58 -16.66 -8.61
N LEU A 251 7.73 -15.34 -8.66
CA LEU A 251 6.64 -14.39 -8.85
C LEU A 251 6.65 -13.85 -10.28
N LEU A 252 5.50 -13.92 -10.95
CA LEU A 252 5.36 -13.46 -12.33
C LEU A 252 3.96 -12.95 -12.66
N THR A 253 3.86 -12.23 -13.79
CA THR A 253 2.63 -11.58 -14.29
C THR A 253 2.23 -12.17 -15.66
N PRO A 254 1.71 -13.42 -15.73
CA PRO A 254 1.68 -14.19 -16.97
C PRO A 254 0.58 -13.79 -17.96
N ALA A 255 -0.42 -13.04 -17.50
CA ALA A 255 -1.54 -12.58 -18.33
C ALA A 255 -1.21 -11.27 -19.06
N HIS A 256 -0.40 -10.41 -18.44
CA HIS A 256 0.05 -9.13 -18.97
C HIS A 256 1.29 -8.67 -18.19
N GLN A 257 2.47 -8.98 -18.72
CA GLN A 257 3.72 -8.82 -17.98
C GLN A 257 3.98 -7.34 -17.67
N PHE A 258 4.27 -7.00 -16.42
CA PHE A 258 4.66 -5.64 -16.09
C PHE A 258 6.20 -5.47 -16.13
N PRO A 259 6.78 -4.53 -16.89
CA PRO A 259 6.12 -3.48 -17.70
C PRO A 259 6.10 -3.74 -19.22
N THR A 260 6.57 -4.87 -19.73
CA THR A 260 6.70 -5.09 -21.19
C THR A 260 5.37 -5.32 -21.90
N GLY A 261 4.35 -5.71 -21.13
CA GLY A 261 3.03 -6.13 -21.58
C GLY A 261 3.03 -7.45 -22.38
N VAL A 262 4.15 -8.18 -22.40
CA VAL A 262 4.19 -9.50 -23.04
C VAL A 262 3.26 -10.47 -22.34
N VAL A 263 2.61 -11.34 -23.11
CA VAL A 263 1.77 -12.42 -22.57
C VAL A 263 2.61 -13.68 -22.56
N LEU A 264 2.63 -14.42 -21.44
CA LEU A 264 3.39 -15.65 -21.34
C LEU A 264 2.94 -16.65 -22.42
N SER A 265 3.86 -17.03 -23.31
CA SER A 265 3.55 -17.84 -24.49
C SER A 265 3.04 -19.24 -24.11
N PRO A 266 2.27 -19.93 -24.97
CA PRO A 266 1.83 -21.29 -24.67
C PRO A 266 2.98 -22.27 -24.39
N ALA A 267 4.12 -22.12 -25.09
CA ALA A 267 5.30 -22.93 -24.85
C ALA A 267 5.90 -22.64 -23.46
N ARG A 268 6.02 -21.36 -23.09
CA ARG A 268 6.55 -20.94 -21.80
C ARG A 268 5.63 -21.31 -20.64
N ARG A 269 4.31 -21.24 -20.84
CA ARG A 269 3.31 -21.75 -19.90
C ARG A 269 3.49 -23.24 -19.62
N ARG A 270 3.63 -24.08 -20.65
CA ARG A 270 3.89 -25.52 -20.46
C ARG A 270 5.21 -25.78 -19.73
N ALA A 271 6.27 -25.08 -20.11
CA ALA A 271 7.57 -25.22 -19.45
C ALA A 271 7.50 -24.83 -17.96
N LEU A 272 6.84 -23.71 -17.64
CA LEU A 272 6.65 -23.26 -16.26
C LEU A 272 5.78 -24.24 -15.45
N LEU A 273 4.72 -24.78 -16.04
CA LEU A 273 3.90 -25.81 -15.41
C LEU A 273 4.67 -27.13 -15.22
N ALA A 274 5.73 -27.40 -15.98
CA ALA A 274 6.59 -28.56 -15.75
C ALA A 274 7.68 -28.30 -14.67
N TRP A 275 7.98 -27.04 -14.37
CA TRP A 275 8.93 -26.68 -13.32
C TRP A 275 8.33 -26.91 -11.92
N PRO A 276 9.03 -27.57 -10.98
CA PRO A 276 8.41 -28.15 -9.77
C PRO A 276 8.13 -27.15 -8.64
N GLY A 277 8.60 -25.91 -8.72
CA GLY A 277 8.48 -24.94 -7.63
C GLY A 277 7.10 -24.28 -7.52
N LEU A 278 6.99 -23.42 -6.49
CA LEU A 278 5.84 -22.55 -6.22
C LEU A 278 5.79 -21.42 -7.24
N ILE A 279 4.64 -21.25 -7.88
CA ILE A 279 4.38 -20.15 -8.82
C ILE A 279 3.46 -19.15 -8.11
N ILE A 280 3.92 -17.91 -7.93
CA ILE A 280 3.11 -16.80 -7.43
C ILE A 280 2.64 -16.01 -8.66
N GLU A 281 1.38 -16.20 -9.03
CA GLU A 281 0.73 -15.51 -10.15
C GLU A 281 0.10 -14.20 -9.65
N ASP A 282 0.65 -13.07 -10.09
CA ASP A 282 0.06 -11.74 -9.86
C ASP A 282 -0.79 -11.32 -11.08
N ASP A 283 -2.11 -11.30 -10.88
CA ASP A 283 -3.11 -11.03 -11.90
C ASP A 283 -3.72 -9.63 -11.71
N TYR A 284 -2.88 -8.59 -11.83
CA TYR A 284 -3.21 -7.23 -11.39
C TYR A 284 -4.14 -6.43 -12.33
N ASP A 285 -4.17 -6.71 -13.63
CA ASP A 285 -4.96 -5.95 -14.62
C ASP A 285 -5.64 -6.81 -15.69
N ALA A 286 -5.78 -8.10 -15.42
CA ALA A 286 -6.32 -9.10 -16.33
C ALA A 286 -7.71 -8.78 -16.91
N GLU A 287 -8.50 -8.00 -16.17
CA GLU A 287 -9.81 -7.53 -16.60
C GLU A 287 -9.72 -6.47 -17.70
N HIS A 288 -8.54 -5.96 -18.05
CA HIS A 288 -8.34 -4.88 -19.02
C HIS A 288 -7.77 -5.39 -20.35
N ARG A 289 -8.36 -6.45 -20.89
CA ARG A 289 -7.97 -6.99 -22.21
C ARG A 289 -8.87 -6.46 -23.32
N TYR A 290 -8.27 -5.91 -24.38
CA TYR A 290 -9.00 -5.17 -25.41
C TYR A 290 -9.19 -5.96 -26.70
N ASP A 291 -8.16 -6.70 -27.11
CA ASP A 291 -8.10 -7.22 -28.48
C ASP A 291 -8.43 -8.73 -28.57
N ARG A 292 -8.54 -9.44 -27.43
CA ARG A 292 -8.80 -10.90 -27.35
C ARG A 292 -9.53 -11.32 -26.07
N ALA A 293 -10.06 -12.54 -26.06
CA ALA A 293 -10.60 -13.20 -24.87
C ALA A 293 -9.57 -13.19 -23.71
N PRO A 294 -10.00 -13.10 -22.44
CA PRO A 294 -9.11 -13.17 -21.27
C PRO A 294 -8.22 -14.41 -21.32
N VAL A 295 -6.95 -14.27 -20.90
CA VAL A 295 -6.07 -15.43 -20.77
C VAL A 295 -6.43 -16.17 -19.48
N ALA A 296 -6.59 -17.49 -19.54
CA ALA A 296 -6.83 -18.27 -18.34
C ALA A 296 -5.66 -18.15 -17.35
N ALA A 297 -5.99 -18.15 -16.05
CA ALA A 297 -5.00 -18.18 -14.99
C ALA A 297 -4.21 -19.51 -15.02
N LEU A 298 -2.96 -19.48 -14.58
CA LEU A 298 -2.15 -20.69 -14.41
C LEU A 298 -2.72 -21.59 -13.31
N GLN A 299 -3.38 -20.99 -12.31
CA GLN A 299 -3.97 -21.69 -11.17
C GLN A 299 -4.81 -22.90 -11.56
N ALA A 300 -5.61 -22.79 -12.62
CA ALA A 300 -6.49 -23.86 -13.08
C ALA A 300 -5.74 -25.13 -13.52
N SER A 301 -4.47 -24.99 -13.93
CA SER A 301 -3.65 -26.10 -14.43
C SER A 301 -2.75 -26.72 -13.36
N ALA A 302 -2.53 -26.03 -12.24
CA ALA A 302 -1.64 -26.48 -11.16
C ALA A 302 -2.06 -25.91 -9.79
N PRO A 303 -3.25 -26.24 -9.29
CA PRO A 303 -3.79 -25.66 -8.05
C PRO A 303 -2.91 -25.92 -6.82
N ASP A 304 -2.17 -27.03 -6.79
CA ASP A 304 -1.26 -27.38 -5.69
C ASP A 304 0.10 -26.67 -5.75
N ARG A 305 0.37 -25.89 -6.79
CA ARG A 305 1.65 -25.16 -6.96
C ARG A 305 1.50 -23.69 -7.31
N VAL A 306 0.31 -23.23 -7.67
CA VAL A 306 0.09 -21.83 -8.03
C VAL A 306 -0.61 -21.10 -6.89
N ALA A 307 0.10 -20.16 -6.28
CA ALA A 307 -0.49 -19.12 -5.43
C ALA A 307 -1.01 -18.00 -6.33
N TYR A 308 -2.32 -17.93 -6.53
CA TYR A 308 -2.96 -16.95 -7.39
C TYR A 308 -3.40 -15.73 -6.60
N THR A 309 -3.00 -14.55 -7.05
CA THR A 309 -3.32 -13.28 -6.42
C THR A 309 -4.03 -12.35 -7.38
N GLY A 310 -5.00 -11.60 -6.86
CA GLY A 310 -5.72 -10.59 -7.62
C GLY A 310 -6.31 -9.53 -6.71
N SER A 311 -6.77 -8.42 -7.29
CA SER A 311 -7.42 -7.36 -6.52
C SER A 311 -8.32 -6.48 -7.35
N VAL A 312 -9.20 -5.75 -6.67
CA VAL A 312 -10.00 -4.70 -7.32
C VAL A 312 -9.27 -3.37 -7.46
N SER A 313 -7.96 -3.33 -7.17
CA SER A 313 -7.19 -2.08 -7.11
C SER A 313 -7.17 -1.34 -8.44
N LYS A 314 -7.12 -2.08 -9.56
CA LYS A 314 -7.07 -1.51 -10.91
C LYS A 314 -8.45 -1.41 -11.57
N SER A 315 -9.43 -2.17 -11.09
CA SER A 315 -10.80 -2.17 -11.61
C SER A 315 -11.76 -1.22 -10.88
N LEU A 316 -11.57 -1.00 -9.57
CA LEU A 316 -12.39 -0.12 -8.73
C LEU A 316 -11.55 1.06 -8.25
N ALA A 317 -10.76 0.87 -7.20
CA ALA A 317 -9.84 1.86 -6.67
C ALA A 317 -8.84 1.20 -5.70
N PRO A 318 -7.57 1.63 -5.65
CA PRO A 318 -6.60 1.11 -4.69
C PRO A 318 -7.01 1.37 -3.24
N GLY A 319 -7.73 2.48 -2.98
CA GLY A 319 -8.25 2.82 -1.65
C GLY A 319 -9.25 1.82 -1.07
N MET A 320 -9.80 0.92 -1.88
CA MET A 320 -10.70 -0.14 -1.40
C MET A 320 -9.99 -1.20 -0.56
N ARG A 321 -8.68 -1.35 -0.74
CA ARG A 321 -7.86 -2.38 -0.07
C ARG A 321 -8.56 -3.74 -0.05
N LEU A 322 -8.96 -4.22 -1.24
CA LEU A 322 -9.65 -5.49 -1.38
C LEU A 322 -9.01 -6.33 -2.48
N GLY A 323 -8.57 -7.52 -2.11
CA GLY A 323 -8.00 -8.52 -3.01
C GLY A 323 -8.14 -9.92 -2.43
N TRP A 324 -7.51 -10.88 -3.10
CA TRP A 324 -7.61 -12.28 -2.74
C TRP A 324 -6.30 -13.01 -3.03
N LEU A 325 -6.09 -14.08 -2.27
CA LEU A 325 -5.05 -15.08 -2.45
C LEU A 325 -5.74 -16.45 -2.48
N ILE A 326 -5.55 -17.20 -3.57
CA ILE A 326 -5.81 -18.64 -3.61
C ILE A 326 -4.48 -19.31 -3.37
N ALA A 327 -4.34 -19.91 -2.20
CA ALA A 327 -3.11 -20.58 -1.81
C ALA A 327 -3.11 -22.04 -2.26
N PRO A 328 -1.94 -22.62 -2.59
CA PRO A 328 -1.79 -24.06 -2.66
C PRO A 328 -2.25 -24.72 -1.37
N ARG A 329 -2.93 -25.87 -1.47
CA ARG A 329 -3.55 -26.57 -0.33
C ARG A 329 -2.56 -26.79 0.82
N ALA A 330 -1.32 -27.16 0.52
CA ALA A 330 -0.26 -27.41 1.50
C ALA A 330 0.17 -26.16 2.31
N ARG A 331 -0.09 -24.95 1.79
CA ARG A 331 0.28 -23.67 2.42
C ARG A 331 -0.91 -22.94 3.03
N HIS A 332 -2.13 -23.39 2.74
CA HIS A 332 -3.35 -22.66 3.08
C HIS A 332 -3.50 -22.44 4.59
N ALA A 333 -3.32 -23.47 5.42
CA ALA A 333 -3.47 -23.34 6.87
C ALA A 333 -2.48 -22.34 7.50
N ASP A 334 -1.22 -22.39 7.08
CA ASP A 334 -0.18 -21.47 7.56
C ASP A 334 -0.50 -20.02 7.16
N LEU A 335 -0.97 -19.81 5.93
CA LEU A 335 -1.35 -18.49 5.44
C LEU A 335 -2.59 -17.94 6.15
N VAL A 336 -3.57 -18.78 6.50
CA VAL A 336 -4.72 -18.37 7.32
C VAL A 336 -4.29 -17.98 8.73
N THR A 337 -3.37 -18.74 9.33
CA THR A 337 -2.78 -18.41 10.63
C THR A 337 -2.04 -17.08 10.58
N ALA A 338 -1.19 -16.88 9.58
CA ALA A 338 -0.45 -15.64 9.37
C ALA A 338 -1.40 -14.45 9.12
N LYS A 339 -2.49 -14.67 8.36
CA LYS A 339 -3.53 -13.67 8.12
C LYS A 339 -4.22 -13.26 9.42
N HIS A 340 -4.65 -14.22 10.22
CA HIS A 340 -5.26 -13.97 11.52
C HIS A 340 -4.31 -13.19 12.44
N ALA A 341 -3.03 -13.56 12.50
CA ALA A 341 -2.02 -12.85 13.29
C ALA A 341 -1.74 -11.42 12.79
N SER A 342 -1.89 -11.18 11.48
CA SER A 342 -1.59 -9.88 10.87
C SER A 342 -2.69 -8.83 11.09
N ASP A 343 -3.96 -9.21 10.96
CA ASP A 343 -5.07 -8.25 11.03
C ASP A 343 -6.41 -8.80 11.56
N LEU A 344 -6.43 -10.01 12.12
CA LEU A 344 -7.63 -10.73 12.62
C LEU A 344 -8.71 -11.06 11.57
N GLY A 345 -8.71 -10.38 10.43
CA GLY A 345 -9.78 -10.43 9.42
C GLY A 345 -9.94 -9.07 8.72
N ASN A 346 -10.35 -9.07 7.46
CA ASN A 346 -10.56 -7.82 6.71
C ASN A 346 -11.83 -7.09 7.16
N PRO A 347 -11.94 -5.77 6.92
CA PRO A 347 -13.17 -5.02 7.18
C PRO A 347 -14.39 -5.67 6.53
N ALA A 348 -15.43 -5.97 7.31
CA ALA A 348 -16.57 -6.76 6.85
C ALA A 348 -17.46 -6.02 5.83
N LEU A 349 -17.74 -4.73 6.05
CA LEU A 349 -18.65 -3.96 5.20
C LEU A 349 -18.16 -3.86 3.73
N PRO A 350 -16.91 -3.48 3.42
CA PRO A 350 -16.42 -3.49 2.04
C PRO A 350 -16.54 -4.85 1.36
N GLN A 351 -16.36 -5.94 2.10
CA GLN A 351 -16.50 -7.29 1.57
C GLN A 351 -17.95 -7.63 1.22
N LEU A 352 -18.89 -7.34 2.12
CA LEU A 352 -20.32 -7.56 1.89
C LEU A 352 -20.86 -6.70 0.74
N ILE A 353 -20.41 -5.44 0.65
CA ILE A 353 -20.77 -4.54 -0.44
C ILE A 353 -20.26 -5.11 -1.77
N PHE A 354 -19.00 -5.55 -1.82
CA PHE A 354 -18.46 -6.12 -3.04
C PHE A 354 -19.14 -7.45 -3.41
N ALA A 355 -19.46 -8.30 -2.43
CA ALA A 355 -20.25 -9.51 -2.65
C ALA A 355 -21.62 -9.18 -3.27
N HIS A 356 -22.30 -8.14 -2.78
CA HIS A 356 -23.57 -7.68 -3.34
C HIS A 356 -23.42 -7.19 -4.80
N LEU A 357 -22.35 -6.45 -5.11
CA LEU A 357 -22.08 -5.97 -6.47
C LEU A 357 -21.77 -7.12 -7.45
N LEU A 358 -21.10 -8.18 -6.99
CA LEU A 358 -20.86 -9.41 -7.75
C LEU A 358 -22.18 -10.15 -8.00
N ALA A 359 -22.96 -10.41 -6.96
CA ALA A 359 -24.23 -11.12 -7.05
C ALA A 359 -25.23 -10.42 -7.98
N GLY A 360 -25.28 -9.08 -7.94
CA GLY A 360 -26.16 -8.26 -8.79
C GLY A 360 -25.64 -8.00 -10.21
N GLY A 361 -24.42 -8.46 -10.55
CA GLY A 361 -23.76 -8.21 -11.83
C GLY A 361 -23.37 -6.74 -12.08
N ASP A 362 -23.41 -5.90 -11.05
CA ASP A 362 -23.03 -4.47 -11.15
C ASP A 362 -21.54 -4.32 -11.42
N TYR A 363 -20.72 -5.22 -10.85
CA TYR A 363 -19.29 -5.21 -11.08
C TYR A 363 -18.94 -5.51 -12.55
N GLU A 364 -19.59 -6.49 -13.18
CA GLU A 364 -19.38 -6.79 -14.59
C GLU A 364 -19.87 -5.67 -15.51
N ARG A 365 -20.98 -5.00 -15.17
CA ARG A 365 -21.43 -3.77 -15.86
C ARG A 365 -20.38 -2.66 -15.76
N HIS A 366 -19.82 -2.47 -14.57
CA HIS A 366 -18.76 -1.51 -14.33
C HIS A 366 -17.49 -1.84 -15.12
N LEU A 367 -17.02 -3.09 -15.11
CA LEU A 367 -15.85 -3.54 -15.88
C LEU A 367 -16.02 -3.26 -17.39
N ARG A 368 -17.21 -3.53 -17.96
CA ARG A 368 -17.47 -3.19 -19.38
C ARG A 368 -17.35 -1.69 -19.65
N THR A 369 -17.79 -0.87 -18.70
CA THR A 369 -17.70 0.60 -18.80
C THR A 369 -16.25 1.06 -18.72
N VAL A 370 -15.50 0.60 -17.73
CA VAL A 370 -14.08 0.92 -17.56
C VAL A 370 -13.29 0.50 -18.78
N ARG A 371 -13.43 -0.74 -19.27
CA ARG A 371 -12.73 -1.24 -20.47
C ARG A 371 -12.89 -0.30 -21.66
N ARG A 372 -14.12 0.16 -21.97
CA ARG A 372 -14.37 1.10 -23.07
C ARG A 372 -13.64 2.44 -22.88
N ARG A 373 -13.59 2.95 -21.65
CA ARG A 373 -12.85 4.18 -21.34
C ARG A 373 -11.34 3.98 -21.48
N GLN A 374 -10.83 2.82 -21.08
CA GLN A 374 -9.41 2.50 -21.19
C GLN A 374 -8.95 2.32 -22.64
N VAL A 375 -9.76 1.69 -23.50
CA VAL A 375 -9.49 1.64 -24.95
C VAL A 375 -9.32 3.04 -25.53
N ARG A 376 -10.25 3.96 -25.26
CA ARG A 376 -10.17 5.34 -25.75
C ARG A 376 -8.92 6.07 -25.29
N ARG A 377 -8.50 5.85 -24.04
CA ARG A 377 -7.28 6.44 -23.48
C ARG A 377 -6.02 5.87 -24.11
N ARG A 378 -5.94 4.53 -24.22
CA ARG A 378 -4.85 3.83 -24.90
C ARG A 378 -4.70 4.36 -26.32
N ASP A 379 -5.80 4.40 -27.08
CA ASP A 379 -5.79 4.79 -28.48
C ASP A 379 -5.39 6.27 -28.65
N ALA A 380 -5.81 7.16 -27.74
CA ALA A 380 -5.38 8.55 -27.72
C ALA A 380 -3.88 8.71 -27.46
N LEU A 381 -3.34 8.01 -26.45
CA LEU A 381 -1.89 8.04 -26.19
C LEU A 381 -1.10 7.45 -27.36
N LEU A 382 -1.55 6.34 -27.94
CA LEU A 382 -0.92 5.73 -29.12
C LEU A 382 -0.92 6.67 -30.33
N HIS A 383 -2.04 7.36 -30.56
CA HIS A 383 -2.13 8.35 -31.64
C HIS A 383 -1.14 9.50 -31.42
N GLY A 384 -1.14 10.10 -30.24
CA GLY A 384 -0.21 11.20 -29.92
C GLY A 384 1.26 10.77 -29.97
N LEU A 385 1.60 9.56 -29.53
CA LEU A 385 2.95 9.02 -29.63
C LEU A 385 3.38 8.83 -31.08
N ARG A 386 2.51 8.32 -31.95
CA ARG A 386 2.81 8.17 -33.39
C ARG A 386 3.03 9.52 -34.07
N GLU A 387 2.26 10.53 -33.68
CA GLU A 387 2.36 11.87 -34.27
C GLU A 387 3.60 12.63 -33.79
N HIS A 388 3.87 12.62 -32.48
CA HIS A 388 4.86 13.50 -31.86
C HIS A 388 6.17 12.80 -31.45
N VAL A 389 6.17 11.46 -31.37
CA VAL A 389 7.34 10.66 -31.02
C VAL A 389 7.49 9.46 -31.99
N PRO A 390 7.49 9.67 -33.32
CA PRO A 390 7.43 8.60 -34.32
C PRO A 390 8.61 7.62 -34.27
N GLN A 391 9.73 8.03 -33.67
CA GLN A 391 10.89 7.18 -33.45
C GLN A 391 10.72 6.15 -32.33
N ALA A 392 9.72 6.29 -31.47
CA ALA A 392 9.51 5.39 -30.35
C ALA A 392 8.92 4.05 -30.81
N ARG A 393 9.52 2.95 -30.38
CA ARG A 393 8.91 1.62 -30.49
C ARG A 393 8.01 1.40 -29.28
N VAL A 394 6.73 1.11 -29.53
CA VAL A 394 5.71 0.93 -28.50
C VAL A 394 5.40 -0.55 -28.31
N GLU A 395 5.36 -1.00 -27.05
CA GLU A 395 5.01 -2.35 -26.61
C GLU A 395 3.86 -2.31 -25.58
N GLY A 396 3.29 -3.47 -25.26
CA GLY A 396 2.21 -3.61 -24.26
C GLY A 396 0.82 -3.13 -24.68
N VAL A 397 0.55 -2.99 -25.98
CA VAL A 397 -0.69 -2.40 -26.51
C VAL A 397 -1.95 -3.27 -26.27
N ALA A 398 -1.78 -4.58 -26.14
CA ALA A 398 -2.91 -5.53 -26.20
C ALA A 398 -3.83 -5.50 -24.96
N ALA A 399 -3.35 -4.99 -23.82
CA ALA A 399 -4.06 -5.04 -22.56
C ALA A 399 -3.58 -3.96 -21.55
N GLY A 400 -4.21 -3.99 -20.38
CA GLY A 400 -3.72 -3.36 -19.16
C GLY A 400 -3.96 -1.87 -19.06
N LEU A 401 -3.07 -1.18 -18.35
CA LEU A 401 -3.22 0.24 -17.99
C LEU A 401 -1.97 1.08 -18.31
N HIS A 402 -1.00 0.49 -19.00
CA HIS A 402 0.28 1.12 -19.32
C HIS A 402 0.78 0.71 -20.72
N LEU A 403 1.71 1.50 -21.25
CA LEU A 403 2.51 1.17 -22.44
C LEU A 403 3.99 1.23 -22.06
N LEU A 404 4.81 0.44 -22.75
CA LEU A 404 6.26 0.60 -22.73
C LEU A 404 6.70 1.25 -24.04
N ILE A 405 7.53 2.29 -23.96
CA ILE A 405 8.22 2.84 -25.13
C ILE A 405 9.72 2.68 -25.00
N THR A 406 10.37 2.35 -26.10
CA THR A 406 11.83 2.36 -26.24
C THR A 406 12.22 3.33 -27.36
N LEU A 407 13.35 4.01 -27.19
CA LEU A 407 13.86 5.01 -28.14
C LEU A 407 15.15 4.50 -28.79
N PRO A 408 15.43 4.89 -30.04
CA PRO A 408 16.68 4.53 -30.70
C PRO A 408 17.87 5.28 -30.10
N GLY A 409 19.00 4.58 -29.98
CA GLY A 409 20.27 5.11 -29.46
C GLY A 409 20.47 4.85 -27.96
N PRO A 410 21.70 5.05 -27.44
CA PRO A 410 21.96 4.99 -26.02
C PRO A 410 21.27 6.18 -25.35
N ALA A 411 20.30 5.91 -24.49
CA ALA A 411 19.62 6.92 -23.70
C ALA A 411 19.71 6.55 -22.22
N ASP A 412 20.09 7.50 -21.37
CA ASP A 412 19.80 7.39 -19.95
C ASP A 412 18.31 7.71 -19.77
N ASP A 413 17.48 6.68 -19.56
CA ASP A 413 16.05 6.85 -19.40
C ASP A 413 15.69 7.59 -18.10
N THR A 414 16.54 7.54 -17.07
CA THR A 414 16.33 8.27 -15.81
C THR A 414 16.52 9.77 -16.03
N GLU A 415 17.59 10.17 -16.74
CA GLU A 415 17.79 11.57 -17.12
C GLU A 415 16.69 12.06 -18.07
N LEU A 416 16.25 11.23 -19.00
CA LEU A 416 15.14 11.55 -19.87
C LEU A 416 13.83 11.77 -19.09
N ALA A 417 13.49 10.88 -18.17
CA ALA A 417 12.31 11.00 -17.32
C ALA A 417 12.38 12.28 -16.47
N ARG A 418 13.56 12.62 -15.93
CA ARG A 418 13.80 13.86 -15.18
C ARG A 418 13.53 15.11 -16.03
N ARG A 419 13.99 15.13 -17.28
CA ARG A 419 13.73 16.25 -18.22
C ARG A 419 12.26 16.37 -18.59
N LEU A 420 11.58 15.25 -18.82
CA LEU A 420 10.13 15.25 -19.04
C LEU A 420 9.38 15.81 -17.83
N GLU A 421 9.80 15.44 -16.62
CA GLU A 421 9.19 15.95 -15.38
C GLU A 421 9.38 17.47 -15.26
N GLN A 422 10.53 18.01 -15.66
CA GLN A 422 10.77 19.47 -15.74
C GLN A 422 9.84 20.17 -16.73
N ASP A 423 9.43 19.49 -17.80
CA ASP A 423 8.45 19.97 -18.77
C ASP A 423 6.98 19.63 -18.36
N GLY A 424 6.80 19.20 -17.11
CA GLY A 424 5.51 18.93 -16.47
C GLY A 424 4.90 17.57 -16.81
N VAL A 425 5.66 16.63 -17.38
CA VAL A 425 5.22 15.27 -17.72
C VAL A 425 5.97 14.24 -16.88
N ARG A 426 5.29 13.57 -15.94
CA ARG A 426 5.90 12.49 -15.15
C ARG A 426 5.70 11.14 -15.83
N VAL A 427 6.78 10.37 -15.93
CA VAL A 427 6.83 9.00 -16.44
C VAL A 427 7.80 8.18 -15.59
N HIS A 428 7.74 6.85 -15.68
CA HIS A 428 8.75 6.00 -15.04
C HIS A 428 9.81 5.56 -16.05
N PRO A 429 11.11 5.68 -15.75
CA PRO A 429 12.15 5.04 -16.54
C PRO A 429 12.12 3.52 -16.36
N LEU A 430 12.38 2.78 -17.44
CA LEU A 430 12.41 1.31 -17.43
C LEU A 430 13.54 0.78 -16.55
N SER A 431 14.66 1.51 -16.45
CA SER A 431 15.77 1.19 -15.55
C SER A 431 15.35 1.03 -14.07
N TRP A 432 14.34 1.78 -13.58
CA TRP A 432 13.80 1.57 -12.22
C TRP A 432 13.17 0.18 -12.05
N HIS A 433 12.73 -0.41 -13.15
CA HIS A 433 12.05 -1.70 -13.19
C HIS A 433 13.00 -2.86 -13.51
N ARG A 434 14.31 -2.60 -13.68
CA ARG A 434 15.32 -3.62 -13.96
C ARG A 434 16.27 -3.86 -12.78
N GLN A 435 16.89 -5.03 -12.79
CA GLN A 435 18.05 -5.44 -12.00
C GLN A 435 19.17 -5.90 -12.92
N LEU A 436 18.84 -6.47 -14.08
CA LEU A 436 19.78 -6.84 -15.13
C LEU A 436 19.93 -5.71 -16.14
N ASP A 437 21.10 -5.65 -16.78
CA ASP A 437 21.35 -4.73 -17.88
C ASP A 437 20.35 -4.93 -19.02
N GLY A 438 19.98 -3.84 -19.69
CA GLY A 438 19.12 -3.91 -20.86
C GLY A 438 18.83 -2.56 -21.47
N PRO A 439 18.05 -2.53 -22.57
CA PRO A 439 17.77 -1.30 -23.27
C PRO A 439 16.95 -0.33 -22.40
N PRO A 440 17.21 0.98 -22.51
CA PRO A 440 16.45 2.01 -21.82
C PRO A 440 15.04 2.15 -22.38
N GLY A 441 14.12 2.65 -21.57
CA GLY A 441 12.74 2.88 -22.00
C GLY A 441 11.94 3.71 -21.00
N LEU A 442 10.71 4.05 -21.36
CA LEU A 442 9.77 4.74 -20.48
C LEU A 442 8.48 3.93 -20.35
N VAL A 443 8.02 3.75 -19.12
CA VAL A 443 6.74 3.12 -18.78
C VAL A 443 5.71 4.23 -18.58
N LEU A 444 4.64 4.18 -19.38
CA LEU A 444 3.62 5.22 -19.48
C LEU A 444 2.27 4.67 -19.03
N GLY A 445 1.82 5.04 -17.84
CA GLY A 445 0.45 4.82 -17.39
C GLY A 445 -0.53 5.73 -18.14
N TYR A 446 -1.56 5.14 -18.76
CA TYR A 446 -2.58 5.93 -19.48
C TYR A 446 -3.93 5.97 -18.78
N ALA A 447 -4.09 5.27 -17.67
CA ALA A 447 -5.41 5.05 -17.09
C ALA A 447 -5.99 6.26 -16.36
N ALA A 448 -5.16 7.04 -15.68
CA ALA A 448 -5.60 8.14 -14.82
C ALA A 448 -6.03 9.39 -15.62
N LEU A 449 -5.39 9.65 -16.78
CA LEU A 449 -5.61 10.87 -17.55
C LEU A 449 -6.73 10.70 -18.60
N PRO A 450 -7.52 11.75 -18.89
CA PRO A 450 -8.47 11.72 -20.00
C PRO A 450 -7.74 11.82 -21.36
N PRO A 451 -8.40 11.42 -22.47
CA PRO A 451 -7.79 11.36 -23.81
C PRO A 451 -7.08 12.64 -24.30
N ASP A 452 -7.68 13.80 -24.07
CA ASP A 452 -7.13 15.11 -24.45
C ASP A 452 -5.80 15.42 -23.72
N ARG A 453 -5.72 15.06 -22.44
CA ARG A 453 -4.51 15.21 -21.63
C ARG A 453 -3.42 14.21 -22.02
N LEU A 454 -3.79 13.02 -22.49
CA LEU A 454 -2.83 12.03 -23.02
C LEU A 454 -2.23 12.48 -24.36
N LEU A 455 -3.03 13.09 -25.23
CA LEU A 455 -2.54 13.72 -26.47
C LEU A 455 -1.56 14.86 -26.16
N GLU A 456 -1.93 15.74 -25.23
CA GLU A 456 -1.03 16.82 -24.79
C GLU A 456 0.27 16.27 -24.18
N ALA A 457 0.20 15.21 -23.36
CA ALA A 457 1.40 14.57 -22.81
C ALA A 457 2.34 14.08 -23.90
N ALA A 458 1.82 13.36 -24.91
CA ALA A 458 2.62 12.90 -26.04
C ALA A 458 3.22 14.07 -26.85
N ARG A 459 2.48 15.16 -27.03
CA ARG A 459 2.98 16.40 -27.67
C ARG A 459 4.14 17.02 -26.90
N ARG A 460 4.03 17.13 -25.57
CA ARG A 460 5.12 17.62 -24.71
C ARG A 460 6.33 16.71 -24.77
N MET A 461 6.13 15.40 -24.67
CA MET A 461 7.20 14.42 -24.83
C MET A 461 7.94 14.59 -26.16
N GLY A 462 7.22 14.77 -27.26
CA GLY A 462 7.80 15.03 -28.58
C GLY A 462 8.69 16.27 -28.62
N ARG A 463 8.29 17.37 -27.96
CA ARG A 463 9.11 18.59 -27.87
C ARG A 463 10.41 18.34 -27.08
N THR A 464 10.33 17.72 -25.92
CA THR A 464 11.49 17.42 -25.05
C THR A 464 12.49 16.49 -25.74
N LEU A 465 11.97 15.49 -26.46
CA LEU A 465 12.76 14.51 -27.20
C LEU A 465 13.34 15.08 -28.50
N GLY A 466 12.59 15.93 -29.21
CA GLY A 466 13.04 16.59 -30.44
C GLY A 466 14.17 17.59 -30.19
N ALA A 467 14.13 18.33 -29.09
CA ALA A 467 15.19 19.28 -28.70
C ALA A 467 16.56 18.61 -28.46
N GLN A 468 16.57 17.30 -28.19
CA GLN A 468 17.78 16.51 -27.92
C GLN A 468 18.53 16.10 -29.21
N ARG A 469 17.88 16.15 -30.38
CA ARG A 469 18.51 15.89 -31.68
C ARG A 469 19.19 17.13 -32.29
N ALA A 470 18.87 18.32 -31.79
CA ALA A 470 19.39 19.59 -32.30
C ALA A 470 20.64 20.09 -31.54
N ARG A 471 21.06 19.35 -30.51
CA ARG A 471 22.33 19.51 -29.79
C ARG A 471 23.18 18.29 -30.07
#